data_AF-A0A815CNJ1-F1
#
_entry.id   AF-A0A815CNJ1-F1
#
_cell.length_a   1.000
_cell.length_b   1.000
_cell.length_c   1.000
_cell.angle_alpha   90.00
_cell.angle_beta   90.00
_cell.angle_gamma   90.00
#
_symmetry.space_group_name_H-M   'P 1'
#
loop_
_entity.id
_entity.type
_entity.pdbx_description
1 polymer ?
#
loop_
_entity_poly.entity_id
_entity_poly.type
_entity_poly.pdbx_seq_one_letter_code
_entity_poly.pdbx_strand_id
1 'polypeptide(L)'
;MADNDQYRSQSQTRVTPPPPRRESELRTNSAQLQQPHAGSNRQDAEHSLNLLEHLSDDLANLLNRTDISDCFLKVDGTFMAVHKCILAARSNAFAAVISGKFNRLDSTIREQLETLTEKEKLVIVIDKTDPEIMKQVVVFMYTGKCELNEGNAFYLLEAAGRYDIKDLKVHTGRFLVNRIDSNNVLTLLRAAYKYNNKLVKQYCIEHFITHAKEVMDQHELWKKFAEEQQPIVAELLHWHVNRDLFYSEKPQWDANSRW
;
A
#
# COMPACT_ATOMS: atom_id res chain seq x y z
N MET A 1 30.15 30.30 71.72
CA MET A 1 29.61 31.34 72.61
C MET A 1 29.00 32.43 71.74
N ALA A 2 27.74 32.74 72.02
CA ALA A 2 26.91 33.84 71.52
C ALA A 2 26.24 33.71 70.14
N ASP A 3 24.93 33.45 70.23
CA ASP A 3 23.81 33.76 69.34
C ASP A 3 23.92 35.09 68.58
N ASN A 4 23.32 35.17 67.39
CA ASN A 4 22.20 36.12 67.22
C ASN A 4 21.34 35.80 65.99
N ASP A 5 20.07 35.52 66.27
CA ASP A 5 18.94 35.58 65.36
C ASP A 5 18.78 36.98 64.74
N GLN A 6 18.61 37.05 63.41
CA GLN A 6 17.78 38.09 62.80
C GLN A 6 16.93 37.52 61.66
N TYR A 7 15.71 37.16 62.07
CA TYR A 7 14.50 37.15 61.25
C TYR A 7 14.37 38.46 60.44
N ARG A 8 14.18 38.36 59.12
CA ARG A 8 13.52 39.41 58.34
C ARG A 8 12.44 38.80 57.42
N SER A 9 11.23 39.22 57.73
CA SER A 9 9.93 38.79 57.25
C SER A 9 9.76 38.92 55.73
N GLN A 10 9.27 37.86 55.08
CA GLN A 10 8.63 37.94 53.77
C GLN A 10 7.13 38.17 53.95
N SER A 11 6.64 39.24 53.33
CA SER A 11 5.27 39.72 53.39
C SER A 11 4.31 38.76 52.67
N GLN A 12 3.44 38.07 53.41
CA GLN A 12 2.26 37.40 52.83
C GLN A 12 1.22 38.46 52.47
N THR A 13 1.02 38.73 51.18
CA THR A 13 -0.15 39.47 50.70
C THR A 13 -1.26 38.48 50.36
N ARG A 14 -2.33 38.57 51.15
CA ARG A 14 -3.57 37.80 51.02
C ARG A 14 -4.34 38.32 49.80
N VAL A 15 -4.38 37.56 48.71
CA VAL A 15 -5.21 37.90 47.55
C VAL A 15 -6.66 37.56 47.88
N THR A 16 -7.52 38.57 47.97
CA THR A 16 -8.98 38.40 48.07
C THR A 16 -9.57 38.02 46.71
N PRO A 17 -10.54 37.08 46.64
CA PRO A 17 -11.19 36.74 45.38
C PRO A 17 -12.09 37.89 44.88
N PRO A 18 -12.25 38.04 43.56
CA PRO A 18 -13.04 39.12 42.97
C PRO A 18 -14.55 38.91 43.22
N PRO A 19 -15.35 39.99 43.25
CA PRO A 19 -16.79 39.90 43.48
C PRO A 19 -17.52 39.21 42.31
N PRO A 20 -18.69 38.59 42.56
CA PRO A 20 -19.47 37.93 41.51
C PRO A 20 -20.00 38.96 40.50
N ARG A 21 -19.81 38.69 39.21
CA ARG A 21 -20.34 39.53 38.11
C ARG A 21 -21.87 39.45 38.08
N ARG A 22 -22.51 40.61 37.91
CA ARG A 22 -23.97 40.76 37.75
C ARG A 22 -24.45 40.06 36.47
N GLU A 23 -25.55 39.31 36.56
CA GLU A 23 -26.17 38.52 35.48
C GLU A 23 -26.77 39.34 34.31
N SER A 24 -26.50 40.65 34.21
CA SER A 24 -27.09 41.52 33.19
C SER A 24 -26.27 41.68 31.90
N GLU A 25 -25.11 41.03 31.76
CA GLU A 25 -24.29 41.08 30.53
C GLU A 25 -24.44 39.82 29.63
N LEU A 26 -25.31 38.88 29.97
CA LEU A 26 -25.53 37.63 29.22
C LEU A 26 -26.53 37.75 28.05
N ARG A 27 -26.89 38.95 27.61
CA ARG A 27 -27.83 39.16 26.50
C ARG A 27 -27.31 40.16 25.48
N THR A 28 -26.31 39.75 24.70
CA THR A 28 -26.11 40.12 23.28
C THR A 28 -24.82 39.48 22.80
N ASN A 29 -24.89 38.24 22.32
CA ASN A 29 -23.98 37.63 21.33
C ASN A 29 -24.50 36.25 20.90
N SER A 30 -25.79 36.17 20.59
CA SER A 30 -26.43 34.96 20.05
C SER A 30 -26.58 35.02 18.52
N ALA A 31 -25.61 35.59 17.82
CA ALA A 31 -25.51 35.49 16.37
C ALA A 31 -24.05 35.24 15.97
N GLN A 32 -23.85 34.22 15.12
CA GLN A 32 -22.57 33.70 14.59
C GLN A 32 -21.88 32.59 15.39
N LEU A 33 -22.64 31.54 15.73
CA LEU A 33 -22.11 30.18 15.59
C LEU A 33 -22.46 29.73 14.16
N GLN A 34 -21.55 29.94 13.22
CA GLN A 34 -21.64 29.28 11.91
C GLN A 34 -21.59 27.78 12.16
N GLN A 35 -22.70 27.11 11.89
CA GLN A 35 -22.72 25.66 11.76
C GLN A 35 -21.83 25.27 10.57
N PRO A 36 -21.08 24.15 10.62
CA PRO A 36 -20.34 23.70 9.46
C PRO A 36 -21.35 23.36 8.34
N HIS A 37 -21.35 24.17 7.29
CA HIS A 37 -22.15 23.96 6.10
C HIS A 37 -21.68 22.66 5.41
N ALA A 38 -22.41 21.56 5.60
CA ALA A 38 -22.12 20.26 4.99
C ALA A 38 -22.03 20.30 3.44
N GLY A 39 -22.56 21.37 2.80
CA GLY A 39 -22.48 21.58 1.35
C GLY A 39 -21.14 22.15 0.83
N SER A 40 -20.40 22.93 1.63
CA SER A 40 -19.07 23.45 1.25
C SER A 40 -18.08 22.30 1.11
N ASN A 41 -18.08 21.42 2.11
CA ASN A 41 -17.13 20.32 2.24
C ASN A 41 -17.18 19.31 1.09
N ARG A 42 -18.35 19.18 0.42
CA ARG A 42 -18.52 18.27 -0.73
C ARG A 42 -18.00 18.87 -2.02
N GLN A 43 -18.29 20.14 -2.29
CA GLN A 43 -17.78 20.84 -3.48
C GLN A 43 -16.26 20.99 -3.40
N ASP A 44 -15.72 21.25 -2.22
CA ASP A 44 -14.28 21.33 -1.98
C ASP A 44 -13.58 19.97 -2.20
N ALA A 45 -14.23 18.86 -1.79
CA ALA A 45 -13.73 17.51 -2.04
C ALA A 45 -13.80 17.12 -3.52
N GLU A 46 -14.91 17.41 -4.21
CA GLU A 46 -15.08 17.17 -5.64
C GLU A 46 -14.05 17.97 -6.47
N HIS A 47 -13.83 19.25 -6.13
CA HIS A 47 -12.81 20.07 -6.75
C HIS A 47 -11.39 19.49 -6.54
N SER A 48 -11.08 19.04 -5.32
CA SER A 48 -9.80 18.39 -5.01
C SER A 48 -9.59 17.10 -5.81
N LEU A 49 -10.63 16.29 -5.99
CA LEU A 49 -10.56 15.08 -6.81
C LEU A 49 -10.27 15.41 -8.28
N ASN A 50 -10.92 16.45 -8.83
CA ASN A 50 -10.66 16.91 -10.19
C ASN A 50 -9.20 17.40 -10.37
N LEU A 51 -8.65 18.13 -9.38
CA LEU A 51 -7.24 18.55 -9.41
C LEU A 51 -6.27 17.36 -9.42
N LEU A 52 -6.57 16.30 -8.66
CA LEU A 52 -5.78 15.06 -8.67
C LEU A 52 -5.91 14.31 -10.00
N GLU A 53 -7.08 14.33 -10.62
CA GLU A 53 -7.28 13.76 -11.94
C GLU A 53 -6.48 14.49 -13.02
N HIS A 54 -6.48 15.82 -13.02
CA HIS A 54 -5.65 16.61 -13.92
C HIS A 54 -4.16 16.33 -13.72
N LEU A 55 -3.68 16.24 -12.47
CA LEU A 55 -2.31 15.85 -12.18
C LEU A 55 -1.99 14.44 -12.72
N SER A 56 -2.90 13.48 -12.53
CA SER A 56 -2.77 12.13 -13.09
C SER A 56 -2.62 12.17 -14.60
N ASP A 57 -3.41 12.99 -15.29
CA ASP A 57 -3.38 13.11 -16.75
C ASP A 57 -2.08 13.80 -17.23
N ASP A 58 -1.60 14.81 -16.52
CA ASP A 58 -0.30 15.45 -16.78
C ASP A 58 0.86 14.46 -16.63
N LEU A 59 0.84 13.63 -15.59
CA LEU A 59 1.81 12.55 -15.43
C LEU A 59 1.64 11.49 -16.51
N ALA A 60 0.41 11.12 -16.90
CA ALA A 60 0.16 10.20 -18.02
C ALA A 60 0.82 10.70 -19.30
N ASN A 61 0.73 12.00 -19.58
CA ASN A 61 1.36 12.62 -20.75
C ASN A 61 2.88 12.49 -20.74
N LEU A 62 3.53 12.42 -19.57
CA LEU A 62 4.97 12.16 -19.49
C LEU A 62 5.35 10.79 -20.07
N LEU A 63 4.49 9.76 -19.97
CA LEU A 63 4.79 8.45 -20.58
C LEU A 63 4.99 8.55 -22.10
N ASN A 64 4.32 9.51 -22.75
CA ASN A 64 4.46 9.75 -24.19
C ASN A 64 5.71 10.58 -24.54
N ARG A 65 6.36 11.20 -23.55
CA ARG A 65 7.54 12.06 -23.72
C ARG A 65 8.84 11.27 -23.59
N THR A 66 9.08 10.40 -24.58
CA THR A 66 10.27 9.54 -24.64
C THR A 66 11.59 10.32 -24.82
N ASP A 67 11.52 11.57 -25.25
CA ASP A 67 12.66 12.48 -25.40
C ASP A 67 13.32 12.82 -24.06
N ILE A 68 12.51 12.98 -23.00
CA ILE A 68 12.97 13.31 -21.65
C ILE A 68 13.03 12.11 -20.70
N SER A 69 12.72 10.90 -21.18
CA SER A 69 12.90 9.69 -20.39
C SER A 69 14.38 9.50 -20.04
N ASP A 70 14.65 8.92 -18.87
CA ASP A 70 16.02 8.70 -18.37
C ASP A 70 16.28 7.23 -17.99
N CYS A 71 15.28 6.36 -18.23
CA CYS A 71 15.33 4.92 -17.99
C CYS A 71 14.50 4.15 -19.02
N PHE A 72 14.86 2.88 -19.22
CA PHE A 72 14.09 1.90 -19.98
C PHE A 72 13.83 0.65 -19.13
N LEU A 73 12.62 0.11 -19.21
CA LEU A 73 12.33 -1.24 -18.75
C LEU A 73 12.44 -2.19 -19.95
N LYS A 74 13.26 -3.24 -19.84
CA LYS A 74 13.35 -4.30 -20.83
C LYS A 74 12.52 -5.50 -20.37
N VAL A 75 11.45 -5.82 -21.10
CA VAL A 75 10.51 -6.92 -20.78
C VAL A 75 10.38 -7.83 -22.00
N ASP A 76 10.80 -9.09 -21.89
CA ASP A 76 10.76 -10.07 -22.99
C ASP A 76 11.29 -9.52 -24.34
N GLY A 77 12.39 -8.77 -24.28
CA GLY A 77 13.02 -8.15 -25.46
C GLY A 77 12.40 -6.84 -25.94
N THR A 78 11.24 -6.46 -25.41
CA THR A 78 10.60 -5.15 -25.65
C THR A 78 11.14 -4.09 -24.69
N PHE A 79 11.14 -2.83 -25.10
CA PHE A 79 11.63 -1.71 -24.30
C PHE A 79 10.52 -0.69 -24.04
N MET A 80 10.38 -0.25 -22.79
CA MET A 80 9.48 0.83 -22.38
C MET A 80 10.27 2.00 -21.81
N ALA A 81 10.17 3.17 -22.45
CA ALA A 81 10.78 4.41 -21.98
C ALA A 81 10.03 4.95 -20.75
N VAL A 82 10.76 5.24 -19.67
CA VAL A 82 10.19 5.65 -18.38
C VAL A 82 11.10 6.65 -17.65
N HIS A 83 10.61 7.20 -16.54
CA HIS A 83 11.27 8.22 -15.72
C HIS A 83 11.65 7.64 -14.35
N LYS A 84 12.94 7.69 -14.01
CA LYS A 84 13.48 7.17 -12.74
C LYS A 84 12.77 7.73 -11.53
N CYS A 85 12.53 9.05 -11.51
CA CYS A 85 11.93 9.73 -10.37
C CYS A 85 10.52 9.20 -10.05
N ILE A 86 9.70 8.95 -11.06
CA ILE A 86 8.34 8.41 -10.89
C ILE A 86 8.40 6.96 -10.41
N LEU A 87 9.24 6.12 -11.03
CA LEU A 87 9.42 4.75 -10.58
C LEU A 87 9.88 4.67 -9.13
N ALA A 88 10.91 5.43 -8.76
CA ALA A 88 11.45 5.46 -7.41
C ALA A 88 10.45 6.01 -6.39
N ALA A 89 9.63 6.99 -6.76
CA ALA A 89 8.61 7.53 -5.86
C ALA A 89 7.46 6.55 -5.60
N ARG A 90 7.12 5.70 -6.58
CA ARG A 90 5.94 4.83 -6.54
C ARG A 90 6.26 3.37 -6.20
N SER A 91 7.53 3.00 -6.16
CA SER A 91 8.00 1.63 -5.91
C SER A 91 9.33 1.65 -5.15
N ASN A 92 9.34 1.08 -3.94
CA ASN A 92 10.58 0.94 -3.17
C ASN A 92 11.57 -0.02 -3.85
N ALA A 93 11.06 -1.04 -4.55
CA ALA A 93 11.91 -1.97 -5.30
C ALA A 93 12.66 -1.25 -6.42
N PHE A 94 11.97 -0.44 -7.22
CA PHE A 94 12.62 0.37 -8.25
C PHE A 94 13.52 1.44 -7.65
N ALA A 95 13.11 2.10 -6.55
CA ALA A 95 13.96 3.06 -5.86
C ALA A 95 15.32 2.46 -5.46
N ALA A 96 15.31 1.24 -4.92
CA ALA A 96 16.52 0.57 -4.48
C ALA A 96 17.42 0.11 -5.65
N VAL A 97 16.83 -0.30 -6.77
CA VAL A 97 17.57 -0.61 -8.02
C VAL A 97 18.21 0.66 -8.57
N ILE A 98 17.44 1.75 -8.68
CA ILE A 98 17.90 3.04 -9.22
C ILE A 98 18.98 3.66 -8.34
N SER A 99 18.88 3.52 -7.02
CA SER A 99 19.89 4.06 -6.09
C SER A 99 21.16 3.21 -6.00
N GLY A 100 21.30 2.14 -6.79
CA GLY A 100 22.47 1.26 -6.77
C GLY A 100 22.61 0.40 -5.51
N LYS A 101 21.56 0.29 -4.69
CA LYS A 101 21.57 -0.56 -3.47
C LYS A 101 21.45 -2.05 -3.80
N PHE A 102 21.05 -2.38 -5.04
CA PHE A 102 21.04 -3.74 -5.58
C PHE A 102 22.04 -3.86 -6.74
N ASN A 103 23.25 -4.32 -6.45
CA ASN A 103 24.27 -4.74 -7.43
C ASN A 103 23.90 -6.07 -8.14
N ARG A 104 22.67 -6.21 -8.64
CA ARG A 104 22.22 -7.42 -9.37
C ARG A 104 21.83 -7.10 -10.82
N LEU A 105 22.60 -6.24 -11.48
CA LEU A 105 22.64 -6.26 -12.93
C LEU A 105 23.88 -7.06 -13.33
N ASP A 106 23.64 -8.11 -14.11
CA ASP A 106 24.61 -9.03 -14.67
C ASP A 106 25.87 -8.30 -15.15
N SER A 107 27.05 -8.80 -14.77
CA SER A 107 28.36 -8.27 -15.16
C SER A 107 28.51 -8.14 -16.68
N THR A 108 27.77 -8.94 -17.45
CA THR A 108 27.79 -8.90 -18.93
C THR A 108 27.09 -7.67 -19.51
N ILE A 109 26.13 -7.07 -18.78
CA ILE A 109 25.52 -5.79 -19.21
C ILE A 109 26.47 -4.63 -18.89
N ARG A 110 27.24 -4.70 -17.80
CA ARG A 110 28.26 -3.70 -17.45
C ARG A 110 29.34 -3.55 -18.53
N GLU A 111 29.79 -4.65 -19.12
CA GLU A 111 30.84 -4.63 -20.16
C GLU A 111 30.34 -4.02 -21.49
N GLN A 112 29.04 -4.13 -21.79
CA GLN A 112 28.40 -3.43 -22.90
C GLN A 112 28.13 -1.94 -22.61
N LEU A 113 28.11 -1.54 -21.34
CA LEU A 113 27.91 -0.16 -20.87
C LEU A 113 29.23 0.64 -20.76
N GLU A 114 30.40 -0.01 -20.77
CA GLU A 114 31.70 0.68 -20.66
C GLU A 114 32.23 1.27 -21.99
N THR A 115 31.59 0.96 -23.13
CA THR A 115 32.10 1.34 -24.46
C THR A 115 31.33 2.45 -25.17
N LEU A 116 30.34 3.09 -24.53
CA LEU A 116 29.48 4.07 -25.20
C LEU A 116 29.47 5.41 -24.44
N THR A 117 30.16 6.39 -25.03
CA THR A 117 30.26 7.75 -24.49
C THR A 117 28.97 8.56 -24.65
N GLU A 118 28.62 9.26 -23.56
CA GLU A 118 27.69 10.38 -23.43
C GLU A 118 26.17 10.11 -23.60
N LYS A 119 25.50 9.89 -22.44
CA LYS A 119 24.04 9.94 -22.14
C LYS A 119 23.26 8.62 -22.07
N GLU A 120 23.83 7.54 -21.54
CA GLU A 120 23.09 6.27 -21.45
C GLU A 120 21.99 6.26 -20.37
N LYS A 121 20.75 6.20 -20.84
CA LYS A 121 19.55 5.99 -20.01
C LYS A 121 19.66 4.61 -19.33
N LEU A 122 19.29 4.53 -18.04
CA LEU A 122 19.39 3.28 -17.26
C LEU A 122 18.46 2.20 -17.84
N VAL A 123 18.97 1.00 -18.14
CA VAL A 123 18.11 -0.13 -18.54
C VAL A 123 17.90 -1.06 -17.34
N ILE A 124 16.64 -1.26 -16.96
CA ILE A 124 16.22 -2.22 -15.92
C ILE A 124 15.62 -3.43 -16.62
N VAL A 125 16.23 -4.60 -16.44
CA VAL A 125 15.70 -5.86 -16.98
C VAL A 125 14.60 -6.37 -16.07
N ILE A 126 13.45 -6.69 -16.67
CA ILE A 126 12.27 -7.20 -16.00
C ILE A 126 12.09 -8.67 -16.37
N ASP A 127 12.25 -9.53 -15.37
CA ASP A 127 12.02 -10.96 -15.52
C ASP A 127 10.65 -11.35 -14.93
N LYS A 128 10.04 -12.41 -15.48
CA LYS A 128 8.85 -13.09 -14.93
C LYS A 128 7.59 -12.22 -14.84
N THR A 129 7.50 -11.17 -15.63
CA THR A 129 6.30 -10.34 -15.77
C THR A 129 6.03 -10.15 -17.25
N ASP A 130 4.82 -10.49 -17.68
CA ASP A 130 4.39 -10.30 -19.06
C ASP A 130 4.43 -8.81 -19.47
N PRO A 131 4.81 -8.47 -20.71
CA PRO A 131 4.87 -7.09 -21.19
C PRO A 131 3.58 -6.29 -21.01
N GLU A 132 2.41 -6.91 -21.21
CA GLU A 132 1.12 -6.21 -21.09
C GLU A 132 0.77 -5.94 -19.62
N ILE A 133 1.10 -6.87 -18.72
CA ILE A 133 0.98 -6.65 -17.27
C ILE A 133 1.93 -5.55 -16.82
N MET A 134 3.18 -5.57 -17.29
CA MET A 134 4.15 -4.54 -16.91
C MET A 134 3.75 -3.16 -17.45
N LYS A 135 3.16 -3.08 -18.65
CA LYS A 135 2.58 -1.84 -19.18
C LYS A 135 1.48 -1.29 -18.27
N GLN A 136 0.56 -2.13 -17.81
CA GLN A 136 -0.48 -1.73 -16.86
C GLN A 136 0.11 -1.26 -15.52
N VAL A 137 1.15 -1.91 -15.02
CA VAL A 137 1.88 -1.48 -13.82
C VAL A 137 2.53 -0.11 -14.02
N VAL A 138 3.15 0.13 -15.19
CA VAL A 138 3.72 1.44 -15.54
C VAL A 138 2.63 2.51 -15.60
N VAL A 139 1.53 2.25 -16.31
CA VAL A 139 0.39 3.18 -16.38
C VAL A 139 -0.13 3.51 -14.98
N PHE A 140 -0.27 2.50 -14.11
CA PHE A 140 -0.70 2.71 -12.73
C PHE A 140 0.29 3.57 -11.93
N MET A 141 1.60 3.41 -12.11
CA MET A 141 2.58 4.24 -11.40
C MET A 141 2.46 5.72 -11.75
N TYR A 142 2.09 6.06 -13.00
CA TYR A 142 1.94 7.45 -13.44
C TYR A 142 0.56 8.04 -13.12
N THR A 143 -0.50 7.23 -13.22
CA THR A 143 -1.88 7.73 -13.20
C THR A 143 -2.65 7.35 -11.93
N GLY A 144 -2.20 6.32 -11.21
CA GLY A 144 -2.98 5.69 -10.14
C GLY A 144 -4.22 4.94 -10.62
N LYS A 145 -4.47 4.87 -11.94
CA LYS A 145 -5.61 4.20 -12.56
C LYS A 145 -5.18 2.81 -13.05
N CYS A 146 -6.04 1.81 -12.84
CA CYS A 146 -5.85 0.45 -13.37
C CYS A 146 -7.21 -0.23 -13.48
N GLU A 147 -7.52 -0.77 -14.66
CA GLU A 147 -8.74 -1.53 -14.88
C GLU A 147 -8.49 -3.00 -14.54
N LEU A 148 -9.19 -3.49 -13.52
CA LEU A 148 -9.07 -4.88 -13.06
C LEU A 148 -10.16 -5.75 -13.67
N ASN A 149 -9.76 -6.92 -14.15
CA ASN A 149 -10.61 -7.99 -14.63
C ASN A 149 -10.07 -9.35 -14.17
N GLU A 150 -10.79 -10.42 -14.44
CA GLU A 150 -10.44 -11.78 -14.01
C GLU A 150 -9.15 -12.30 -14.65
N GLY A 151 -8.81 -11.80 -15.85
CA GLY A 151 -7.61 -12.20 -16.58
C GLY A 151 -6.32 -11.51 -16.12
N ASN A 152 -6.39 -10.30 -15.56
CA ASN A 152 -5.19 -9.53 -15.18
C ASN A 152 -4.97 -9.40 -13.66
N ALA A 153 -6.02 -9.48 -12.84
CA ALA A 153 -5.94 -9.07 -11.44
C ALA A 153 -4.93 -9.87 -10.62
N PHE A 154 -4.84 -11.18 -10.86
CA PHE A 154 -3.85 -12.03 -10.20
C PHE A 154 -2.41 -11.65 -10.57
N TYR A 155 -2.14 -11.48 -11.87
CA TYR A 155 -0.80 -11.12 -12.35
C TYR A 155 -0.39 -9.72 -11.89
N LEU A 156 -1.33 -8.79 -11.83
CA LEU A 156 -1.11 -7.46 -11.28
C LEU A 156 -0.85 -7.49 -9.77
N LEU A 157 -1.53 -8.36 -9.01
CA LEU A 157 -1.22 -8.58 -7.59
C LEU A 157 0.22 -9.08 -7.42
N GLU A 158 0.64 -10.05 -8.24
CA GLU A 158 2.01 -10.56 -8.21
C GLU A 158 3.04 -9.49 -8.57
N ALA A 159 2.79 -8.72 -9.62
CA ALA A 159 3.67 -7.63 -10.03
C ALA A 159 3.74 -6.54 -8.96
N ALA A 160 2.60 -6.13 -8.38
CA ALA A 160 2.55 -5.15 -7.31
C ALA A 160 3.34 -5.61 -6.07
N GLY A 161 3.24 -6.89 -5.72
CA GLY A 161 4.04 -7.48 -4.66
C GLY A 161 5.54 -7.52 -4.96
N ARG A 162 5.91 -7.91 -6.19
CA ARG A 162 7.30 -8.00 -6.66
C ARG A 162 7.99 -6.65 -6.70
N TYR A 163 7.29 -5.63 -7.18
CA TYR A 163 7.81 -4.27 -7.30
C TYR A 163 7.49 -3.40 -6.08
N ASP A 164 6.93 -3.96 -5.01
CA ASP A 164 6.53 -3.23 -3.79
C ASP A 164 5.73 -1.95 -4.06
N ILE A 165 4.66 -2.07 -4.86
CA ILE A 165 3.71 -1.00 -5.19
C ILE A 165 2.49 -1.18 -4.28
N LYS A 166 2.50 -0.49 -3.14
CA LYS A 166 1.52 -0.69 -2.06
C LYS A 166 0.07 -0.48 -2.52
N ASP A 167 -0.21 0.63 -3.18
CA ASP A 167 -1.57 0.99 -3.61
C ASP A 167 -2.15 -0.03 -4.59
N LEU A 168 -1.33 -0.50 -5.55
CA LEU A 168 -1.76 -1.51 -6.52
C LEU A 168 -2.01 -2.86 -5.85
N LYS A 169 -1.19 -3.23 -4.87
CA LYS A 169 -1.35 -4.47 -4.08
C LYS A 169 -2.66 -4.45 -3.29
N VAL A 170 -3.03 -3.30 -2.73
CA VAL A 170 -4.31 -3.11 -2.05
C VAL A 170 -5.47 -3.16 -3.04
N HIS A 171 -5.37 -2.44 -4.15
CA HIS A 171 -6.43 -2.36 -5.16
C HIS A 171 -6.75 -3.74 -5.77
N THR A 172 -5.71 -4.46 -6.22
CA THR A 172 -5.83 -5.84 -6.74
C THR A 172 -6.33 -6.81 -5.67
N GLY A 173 -5.85 -6.69 -4.43
CA GLY A 173 -6.32 -7.50 -3.31
C GLY A 173 -7.83 -7.34 -3.06
N ARG A 174 -8.33 -6.10 -3.00
CA ARG A 174 -9.77 -5.81 -2.81
C ARG A 174 -10.63 -6.35 -3.94
N PHE A 175 -10.12 -6.36 -5.17
CA PHE A 175 -10.82 -6.95 -6.30
C PHE A 175 -10.89 -8.48 -6.20
N LEU A 176 -9.78 -9.12 -5.80
CA LEU A 176 -9.66 -10.57 -5.75
C LEU A 176 -10.40 -11.21 -4.58
N VAL A 177 -10.50 -10.56 -3.41
CA VAL A 177 -11.18 -11.16 -2.24
C VAL A 177 -12.64 -11.50 -2.49
N ASN A 178 -13.33 -10.74 -3.34
CA ASN A 178 -14.73 -11.01 -3.72
C ASN A 178 -14.88 -12.11 -4.79
N ARG A 179 -13.77 -12.70 -5.23
CA ARG A 179 -13.69 -13.69 -6.30
C ARG A 179 -12.88 -14.92 -5.88
N ILE A 180 -12.65 -15.11 -4.58
CA ILE A 180 -12.00 -16.32 -4.08
C ILE A 180 -12.95 -17.49 -4.24
N ASP A 181 -12.43 -18.59 -4.80
CA ASP A 181 -13.12 -19.85 -4.97
C ASP A 181 -12.18 -21.04 -4.68
N SER A 182 -12.71 -22.25 -4.71
CA SER A 182 -11.96 -23.47 -4.38
C SER A 182 -10.86 -23.81 -5.40
N ASN A 183 -10.91 -23.26 -6.62
CA ASN A 183 -9.89 -23.44 -7.65
C ASN A 183 -8.71 -22.47 -7.52
N ASN A 184 -8.97 -21.26 -7.01
CA ASN A 184 -7.99 -20.18 -6.95
C ASN A 184 -7.42 -19.91 -5.54
N VAL A 185 -8.08 -20.39 -4.48
CA VAL A 185 -7.74 -20.08 -3.08
C VAL A 185 -6.30 -20.45 -2.73
N LEU A 186 -5.78 -21.60 -3.15
CA LEU A 186 -4.42 -22.03 -2.84
C LEU A 186 -3.37 -21.13 -3.52
N THR A 187 -3.63 -20.76 -4.78
CA THR A 187 -2.75 -19.89 -5.55
C THR A 187 -2.71 -18.48 -4.97
N LEU A 188 -3.88 -17.93 -4.62
CA LEU A 188 -4.01 -16.61 -3.99
C LEU A 188 -3.39 -16.60 -2.58
N LEU A 189 -3.58 -17.66 -1.80
CA LEU A 189 -2.98 -17.78 -0.48
C LEU A 189 -1.46 -17.74 -0.57
N ARG A 190 -0.85 -18.51 -1.48
CA ARG A 190 0.60 -18.48 -1.72
C ARG A 190 1.09 -17.07 -2.04
N ALA A 191 0.40 -16.36 -2.94
CA ALA A 191 0.74 -14.99 -3.27
C ALA A 191 0.60 -14.05 -2.05
N ALA A 192 -0.43 -14.24 -1.24
CA ALA A 192 -0.68 -13.44 -0.05
C ALA A 192 0.43 -13.57 1.00
N TYR A 193 0.94 -14.78 1.25
CA TYR A 193 2.11 -14.95 2.13
C TYR A 193 3.36 -14.35 1.51
N LYS A 194 3.63 -14.64 0.23
CA LYS A 194 4.85 -14.20 -0.45
C LYS A 194 4.99 -12.67 -0.48
N TYR A 195 3.90 -11.95 -0.71
CA TYR A 195 3.89 -10.49 -0.86
C TYR A 195 3.32 -9.76 0.37
N ASN A 196 3.16 -10.48 1.49
CA ASN A 196 2.64 -9.98 2.77
C ASN A 196 1.33 -9.19 2.60
N ASN A 197 0.37 -9.76 1.86
CA ASN A 197 -0.97 -9.19 1.69
C ASN A 197 -1.92 -9.80 2.73
N LYS A 198 -2.05 -9.11 3.86
CA LYS A 198 -2.86 -9.56 5.00
C LYS A 198 -4.34 -9.73 4.65
N LEU A 199 -4.89 -8.82 3.84
CA LEU A 199 -6.29 -8.86 3.43
C LEU A 199 -6.59 -10.12 2.61
N VAL A 200 -5.81 -10.38 1.55
CA VAL A 200 -6.02 -11.57 0.73
C VAL A 200 -5.78 -12.86 1.53
N LYS A 201 -4.75 -12.88 2.39
CA LYS A 201 -4.47 -14.01 3.29
C LYS A 201 -5.70 -14.35 4.13
N GLN A 202 -6.32 -13.34 4.74
CA GLN A 202 -7.49 -13.51 5.59
C GLN A 202 -8.64 -14.19 4.87
N TYR A 203 -9.06 -13.62 3.74
CA TYR A 203 -10.22 -14.13 3.02
C TYR A 203 -9.94 -15.52 2.44
N CYS A 204 -8.70 -15.81 2.07
CA CYS A 204 -8.33 -17.16 1.62
C CYS A 204 -8.43 -18.19 2.76
N ILE A 205 -7.98 -17.85 3.98
CA ILE A 205 -8.12 -18.73 5.15
C ILE A 205 -9.60 -18.93 5.51
N GLU A 206 -10.39 -17.86 5.53
CA GLU A 206 -11.83 -17.90 5.82
C GLU A 206 -12.58 -18.77 4.79
N HIS A 207 -12.24 -18.64 3.50
CA HIS A 207 -12.77 -19.49 2.44
C HIS A 207 -12.37 -20.95 2.63
N PHE A 208 -11.09 -21.22 2.92
CA PHE A 208 -10.58 -22.57 3.14
C PHE A 208 -11.28 -23.25 4.32
N ILE A 209 -11.42 -22.59 5.48
CA ILE A 209 -12.08 -23.18 6.66
C ILE A 209 -13.51 -23.62 6.33
N THR A 210 -14.21 -22.86 5.49
CA THR A 210 -15.60 -23.11 5.10
C THR A 210 -15.72 -24.20 4.02
N HIS A 211 -14.77 -24.26 3.08
CA HIS A 211 -14.81 -25.15 1.91
C HIS A 211 -13.66 -26.18 1.90
N ALA A 212 -13.10 -26.50 3.06
CA ALA A 212 -11.87 -27.30 3.16
C ALA A 212 -11.98 -28.64 2.43
N LYS A 213 -13.12 -29.31 2.54
CA LYS A 213 -13.38 -30.57 1.84
C LYS A 213 -13.26 -30.40 0.32
N GLU A 214 -13.90 -29.39 -0.25
CA GLU A 214 -13.85 -29.13 -1.70
C GLU A 214 -12.43 -28.83 -2.18
N VAL A 215 -11.67 -28.04 -1.42
CA VAL A 215 -10.27 -27.70 -1.74
C VAL A 215 -9.36 -28.93 -1.63
N MET A 216 -9.54 -29.75 -0.60
CA MET A 216 -8.74 -30.97 -0.39
C MET A 216 -9.12 -32.11 -1.35
N ASP A 217 -10.36 -32.16 -1.81
CA ASP A 217 -10.83 -33.12 -2.82
C ASP A 217 -10.14 -32.90 -4.19
N GLN A 218 -9.57 -31.71 -4.43
CA GLN A 218 -8.66 -31.44 -5.55
C GLN A 218 -7.28 -32.06 -5.29
N HIS A 219 -7.23 -33.39 -5.19
CA HIS A 219 -6.13 -34.17 -4.65
C HIS A 219 -4.74 -33.76 -5.18
N GLU A 220 -4.58 -33.60 -6.49
CA GLU A 220 -3.27 -33.25 -7.09
C GLU A 220 -2.82 -31.82 -6.76
N LEU A 221 -3.74 -30.84 -6.79
CA LEU A 221 -3.43 -29.44 -6.48
C LEU A 221 -3.14 -29.27 -4.99
N TRP A 222 -3.97 -29.89 -4.14
CA TRP A 222 -3.78 -29.89 -2.69
C TRP A 222 -2.48 -30.58 -2.29
N LYS A 223 -2.21 -31.78 -2.83
CA LYS A 223 -0.99 -32.53 -2.54
C LYS A 223 0.26 -31.74 -2.88
N LYS A 224 0.33 -31.18 -4.10
CA LYS A 224 1.45 -30.34 -4.52
C LYS A 224 1.60 -29.12 -3.61
N PHE A 225 0.50 -28.46 -3.26
CA PHE A 225 0.54 -27.32 -2.34
C PHE A 225 1.04 -27.72 -0.95
N ALA A 226 0.62 -28.87 -0.42
CA ALA A 226 1.05 -29.37 0.88
C ALA A 226 2.52 -29.77 0.93
N GLU A 227 3.05 -30.31 -0.16
CA GLU A 227 4.48 -30.60 -0.30
C GLU A 227 5.32 -29.31 -0.37
N GLU A 228 4.86 -28.30 -1.11
CA GLU A 228 5.60 -27.04 -1.32
C GLU A 228 5.47 -26.04 -0.17
N GLN A 229 4.34 -26.03 0.55
CA GLN A 229 3.95 -24.97 1.49
C GLN A 229 3.58 -25.49 2.88
N GLN A 230 4.40 -26.39 3.43
CA GLN A 230 4.16 -27.03 4.73
C GLN A 230 3.77 -26.06 5.87
N PRO A 231 4.42 -24.88 6.05
CA PRO A 231 4.02 -23.95 7.12
C PRO A 231 2.62 -23.37 6.91
N ILE A 232 2.24 -23.10 5.65
CA ILE A 232 0.91 -22.56 5.32
C ILE A 232 -0.14 -23.64 5.56
N VAL A 233 0.14 -24.89 5.17
CA VAL A 233 -0.79 -26.01 5.41
C VAL A 233 -0.98 -26.29 6.90
N ALA A 234 0.08 -26.24 7.70
CA ALA A 234 -0.05 -26.39 9.15
C ALA A 234 -0.97 -25.31 9.75
N GLU A 235 -0.83 -24.05 9.32
CA GLU A 235 -1.72 -22.95 9.74
C GLU A 235 -3.17 -23.17 9.27
N LEU A 236 -3.38 -23.58 8.02
CA LEU A 236 -4.72 -23.87 7.48
C LEU A 236 -5.42 -24.99 8.25
N LEU A 237 -4.74 -26.10 8.49
CA LEU A 237 -5.29 -27.24 9.22
C LEU A 237 -5.54 -26.89 10.69
N HIS A 238 -4.65 -26.11 11.31
CA HIS A 238 -4.84 -25.61 12.66
C HIS A 238 -6.16 -24.81 12.76
N TRP A 239 -6.38 -23.84 11.86
CA TRP A 239 -7.60 -23.04 11.88
C TRP A 239 -8.85 -23.82 11.45
N HIS A 240 -8.71 -24.81 10.57
CA HIS A 240 -9.83 -25.68 10.18
C HIS A 240 -10.31 -26.55 11.34
N VAL A 241 -9.38 -27.16 12.09
CA VAL A 241 -9.70 -27.96 13.29
C VAL A 241 -10.23 -27.09 14.42
N ASN A 242 -9.69 -25.88 14.57
CA ASN A 242 -10.05 -24.92 15.61
C ASN A 242 -10.99 -23.82 15.08
N ARG A 243 -11.99 -24.18 14.26
CA ARG A 243 -12.89 -23.23 13.60
C ARG A 243 -13.55 -22.27 14.58
N ASP A 244 -14.01 -22.76 15.73
CA ASP A 244 -14.69 -21.92 16.73
C ASP A 244 -13.75 -20.85 17.30
N LEU A 245 -12.48 -21.21 17.52
CA LEU A 245 -11.43 -20.28 17.96
C LEU A 245 -11.12 -19.24 16.87
N PHE A 246 -11.12 -19.63 15.59
CA PHE A 246 -10.89 -18.69 14.49
C PHE A 246 -11.91 -17.54 14.47
N TYR A 247 -13.19 -17.81 14.77
CA TYR A 247 -14.22 -16.77 14.79
C TYR A 247 -14.29 -16.02 16.12
N SER A 248 -13.92 -16.64 17.25
CA SER A 248 -13.90 -15.96 18.57
C SER A 248 -12.67 -15.10 18.78
N GLU A 249 -11.51 -15.54 18.31
CA GLU A 249 -10.24 -14.83 18.42
C GLU A 249 -9.89 -14.08 17.13
N LYS A 250 -10.87 -13.95 16.19
CA LYS A 250 -10.67 -13.46 14.81
C LYS A 250 -9.58 -12.42 14.84
N PRO A 251 -8.35 -12.79 14.39
CA PRO A 251 -7.21 -11.92 14.56
C PRO A 251 -7.62 -10.56 14.03
N GLN A 252 -7.41 -9.49 14.81
CA GLN A 252 -7.80 -8.13 14.42
C GLN A 252 -6.95 -7.70 13.22
N TRP A 253 -7.27 -8.24 12.06
CA TRP A 253 -6.78 -7.89 10.75
C TRP A 253 -7.83 -6.91 10.23
N ASP A 254 -7.86 -5.76 10.89
CA ASP A 254 -8.89 -4.75 10.73
C ASP A 254 -9.05 -4.41 9.24
N ALA A 255 -10.30 -4.35 8.76
CA ALA A 255 -10.61 -3.94 7.39
C ALA A 255 -10.16 -2.47 7.12
N ASN A 256 -9.88 -1.73 8.19
CA ASN A 256 -9.24 -0.42 8.26
C ASN A 256 -7.83 -0.46 8.89
N SER A 257 -7.25 -1.65 9.14
CA SER A 257 -5.95 -1.76 9.81
C SER A 257 -4.95 -1.19 8.85
N ARG A 258 -4.49 0.01 9.20
CA ARG A 258 -3.59 0.84 8.42
C ARG A 258 -2.56 -0.04 7.69
N TRP A 259 -2.69 0.00 6.38
CA TRP A 259 -1.96 -0.71 5.33
C TRP A 259 -0.44 -0.66 5.52
#